data_AF-A0A0S8APH0-F1
#
_entry.id   AF-A0A0S8APH0-F1
#
_cell.length_a   1.000
_cell.length_b   1.000
_cell.length_c   1.000
_cell.angle_alpha   90.00
_cell.angle_beta   90.00
_cell.angle_gamma   90.00
#
_symmetry.space_group_name_H-M   'P 1'
#
loop_
_entity.id
_entity.type
_entity.pdbx_description
1 polymer ?
#
loop_
_entity_poly.entity_id
_entity_poly.type
_entity_poly.pdbx_seq_one_letter_code
_entity_poly.pdbx_strand_id
1 'polypeptide(L)'
;ESAEEVIGELRPLLKGILREDKKSIPDMNEDEKIMHGCLESKPKHIDSITRAIQMTPGKALSVLLSLELKGLVRQSDGKHFSLH
;
A
#
# COMPACT_ATOMS: atom_id res chain seq x y z
N GLU A 1 -35.06 7.49 -21.19
CA GLU A 1 -33.93 6.58 -20.96
C GLU A 1 -33.44 6.84 -19.55
N SER A 2 -33.68 5.88 -18.66
CA SER A 2 -33.44 6.06 -17.22
C SER A 2 -32.05 5.56 -16.86
N ALA A 3 -31.41 6.19 -15.87
CA ALA A 3 -30.08 5.79 -15.42
C ALA A 3 -30.03 4.30 -15.01
N GLU A 4 -31.16 3.73 -14.56
CA GLU A 4 -31.23 2.31 -14.20
C GLU A 4 -31.06 1.34 -15.39
N GLU A 5 -31.44 1.75 -16.60
CA GLU A 5 -31.38 0.92 -17.81
C GLU A 5 -29.94 0.80 -18.32
N VAL A 6 -29.23 1.94 -18.35
CA VAL A 6 -27.79 2.02 -18.68
C VAL A 6 -26.95 1.20 -17.69
N ILE A 7 -27.30 1.23 -16.41
CA ILE A 7 -26.61 0.44 -15.37
C ILE A 7 -26.86 -1.07 -15.55
N GLY A 8 -28.05 -1.46 -16.00
CA GLY A 8 -28.43 -2.86 -16.25
C GLY A 8 -27.57 -3.54 -17.31
N GLU A 9 -27.29 -2.84 -18.41
CA GLU A 9 -26.48 -3.35 -19.53
C GLU A 9 -24.98 -3.46 -19.18
N LEU A 10 -24.48 -2.60 -18.29
CA LEU A 10 -23.08 -2.57 -17.90
C LEU A 10 -22.73 -3.57 -16.78
N ARG A 11 -23.73 -4.16 -16.10
CA ARG A 11 -23.52 -5.16 -15.02
C ARG A 11 -22.59 -6.32 -15.38
N PRO A 12 -22.67 -6.95 -16.57
CA PRO A 12 -21.79 -8.06 -16.94
C PRO A 12 -20.32 -7.62 -17.06
N LEU A 13 -20.07 -6.40 -17.54
CA LEU A 13 -18.73 -5.82 -17.68
C LEU A 13 -18.16 -5.42 -16.32
N LEU A 14 -19.00 -4.85 -15.45
CA LEU A 14 -18.62 -4.46 -14.09
C LEU A 14 -18.30 -5.66 -13.20
N LYS A 15 -18.89 -6.84 -13.43
CA LYS A 15 -18.63 -8.04 -12.61
C LYS A 15 -17.17 -8.53 -12.67
N GLY A 16 -16.44 -8.21 -13.74
CA GLY A 16 -15.00 -8.47 -13.85
C GLY A 16 -14.13 -7.41 -13.17
N ILE A 17 -14.61 -6.17 -13.11
CA ILE A 17 -13.93 -5.02 -12.48
C ILE A 17 -14.18 -4.99 -10.97
N LEU A 18 -15.38 -5.38 -10.54
CA LEU A 18 -15.83 -5.54 -9.16
C LEU A 18 -15.49 -6.92 -8.61
N ARG A 19 -14.50 -7.62 -9.17
CA ARG A 19 -13.73 -8.53 -8.32
C ARG A 19 -13.12 -7.63 -7.28
N GLU A 20 -13.79 -7.53 -6.13
CA GLU A 20 -13.14 -7.20 -4.89
C GLU A 20 -12.01 -8.22 -4.80
N ASP A 21 -10.83 -7.84 -5.29
CA ASP A 21 -9.58 -8.33 -4.77
C ASP A 21 -9.74 -8.14 -3.27
N LYS A 22 -10.24 -9.18 -2.59
CA LYS A 22 -9.92 -9.40 -1.19
C LYS A 22 -8.43 -9.18 -1.19
N LYS A 23 -7.97 -8.00 -0.75
CA LYS A 23 -6.55 -7.65 -0.66
C LYS A 23 -5.99 -8.72 0.25
N SER A 24 -5.59 -9.83 -0.33
CA SER A 24 -4.89 -10.90 0.32
C SER A 24 -3.59 -10.21 0.68
N ILE A 25 -3.50 -9.84 1.95
CA ILE A 25 -2.34 -9.15 2.51
C ILE A 25 -1.14 -9.95 1.99
N PRO A 26 -0.30 -9.36 1.13
CA PRO A 26 0.82 -10.07 0.54
C PRO A 26 1.65 -10.70 1.65
N ASP A 27 2.23 -11.88 1.40
CA ASP A 27 3.14 -12.49 2.37
C ASP A 27 4.23 -11.48 2.75
N MET A 28 4.28 -11.16 4.05
CA MET A 28 5.27 -10.25 4.62
C MET A 28 6.21 -11.04 5.52
N ASN A 29 7.51 -10.80 5.34
CA ASN A 29 8.51 -11.25 6.29
C ASN A 29 8.42 -10.42 7.60
N GLU A 30 9.20 -10.78 8.61
CA GLU A 30 9.15 -10.11 9.93
C GLU A 30 9.51 -8.63 9.86
N ASP A 31 10.55 -8.28 9.08
CA ASP A 31 10.99 -6.91 8.87
C ASP A 31 9.92 -6.05 8.19
N GLU A 32 9.23 -6.61 7.18
CA GLU A 32 8.13 -5.97 6.47
C GLU A 32 6.92 -5.74 7.37
N LYS A 33 6.58 -6.71 8.24
CA LYS A 33 5.50 -6.56 9.23
C LYS A 33 5.80 -5.43 10.21
N ILE A 34 7.03 -5.36 10.71
CA ILE A 34 7.47 -4.28 11.62
C ILE A 34 7.41 -2.93 10.91
N MET A 35 7.93 -2.84 9.69
CA MET A 35 7.90 -1.62 8.88
C MET A 35 6.47 -1.15 8.60
N HIS A 36 5.61 -2.07 8.13
CA HIS A 36 4.21 -1.80 7.85
C HIS A 36 3.46 -1.33 9.10
N GLY A 37 3.72 -1.95 10.26
CA GLY A 37 3.11 -1.55 11.53
C GLY A 37 3.57 -0.19 12.06
N CYS A 38 4.77 0.28 11.67
CA CYS A 38 5.30 1.59 12.04
C CYS A 38 4.74 2.74 11.18
N LEU A 39 4.29 2.43 9.97
CA LEU A 39 3.75 3.40 9.02
C LEU A 39 2.28 3.71 9.32
N GLU A 40 1.88 4.92 8.95
CA GLU A 40 0.51 5.42 9.08
C GLU A 40 0.04 5.93 7.71
N SER A 41 -1.23 6.31 7.61
CA SER A 41 -1.76 6.98 6.42
C SER A 41 -1.09 8.34 6.17
N LYS A 42 -0.50 8.97 7.19
CA LYS A 42 0.25 10.23 7.04
C LYS A 42 1.71 9.93 6.64
N PRO A 43 2.25 10.60 5.60
CA PRO A 43 3.64 10.42 5.19
C PRO A 43 4.64 10.77 6.30
N LYS A 44 5.61 9.89 6.53
CA LYS A 44 6.71 10.05 7.49
C LYS A 44 8.06 10.02 6.78
N HIS A 45 8.97 10.90 7.19
CA HIS A 45 10.33 10.93 6.65
C HIS A 45 11.10 9.66 7.04
N ILE A 46 11.96 9.17 6.14
CA ILE A 46 12.78 7.97 6.36
C ILE A 46 13.58 8.00 7.67
N ASP A 47 14.12 9.16 8.07
CA ASP A 47 14.89 9.27 9.31
C ASP A 47 14.05 9.03 10.58
N SER A 48 12.76 9.37 10.52
CA SER A 48 11.84 9.13 11.64
C SER A 48 11.45 7.65 11.71
N ILE A 49 11.28 7.02 10.54
CA ILE A 49 10.99 5.59 10.42
C ILE A 49 12.18 4.78 10.95
N THR A 50 13.40 5.04 10.47
CA THR A 50 14.61 4.30 10.86
C THR A 50 14.88 4.40 12.36
N ARG A 51 14.64 5.57 12.97
CA ARG A 51 14.72 5.76 14.43
C ARG A 51 13.70 4.93 15.20
N ALA A 52 12.46 4.83 14.71
CA ALA A 52 11.39 4.12 15.39
C ALA A 52 11.59 2.60 15.40
N ILE A 53 12.04 2.02 14.29
CA ILE A 53 12.22 0.56 14.14
C ILE A 53 13.66 0.09 14.38
N GLN A 54 14.56 1.02 14.74
CA GLN A 54 15.99 0.76 14.98
C GLN A 54 16.67 0.02 13.82
N MET A 55 16.35 0.40 12.58
CA MET A 55 16.97 -0.14 11.37
C MET A 55 17.97 0.83 10.77
N THR A 56 19.01 0.31 10.13
CA THR A 56 19.89 1.13 9.30
C THR A 56 19.11 1.71 8.11
N PRO A 57 19.46 2.92 7.62
CA PRO A 57 18.78 3.51 6.47
C PRO A 57 18.78 2.60 5.24
N GLY A 58 19.87 1.88 4.98
CA GLY A 58 19.96 0.93 3.87
C GLY A 58 18.95 -0.23 4.00
N LYS A 59 18.86 -0.85 5.18
CA LYS A 59 17.90 -1.93 5.43
C LYS A 59 16.46 -1.42 5.32
N ALA A 60 16.17 -0.27 5.93
CA ALA A 60 14.83 0.33 5.89
C ALA A 60 14.39 0.65 4.45
N LEU A 61 15.27 1.22 3.63
CA LEU A 61 14.98 1.52 2.22
C LEU A 61 14.72 0.25 1.41
N SER A 62 15.49 -0.82 1.61
CA SER A 62 15.24 -2.10 0.94
C SER A 62 13.87 -2.67 1.29
N VAL A 63 13.49 -2.65 2.57
CA VAL A 63 12.17 -3.15 3.03
C VAL A 63 11.03 -2.27 2.52
N LEU A 64 11.17 -0.94 2.56
CA LEU A 64 10.18 0.01 2.04
C LEU A 64 9.96 -0.18 0.53
N LEU A 65 11.03 -0.41 -0.23
CA LEU A 65 10.93 -0.72 -1.66
C LEU A 65 10.17 -2.03 -1.89
N SER A 66 10.43 -3.09 -1.12
CA SER A 66 9.68 -4.34 -1.22
C SER A 66 8.19 -4.15 -0.92
N LEU A 67 7.85 -3.36 0.09
CA LEU A 67 6.46 -3.03 0.43
C LEU A 67 5.79 -2.14 -0.64
N GLU A 68 6.54 -1.24 -1.27
CA GLU A 68 6.05 -0.41 -2.37
C GLU A 68 5.75 -1.24 -3.62
N LEU A 69 6.63 -2.17 -3.98
CA LEU A 69 6.39 -3.13 -5.07
C LEU A 69 5.18 -4.04 -4.80
N LYS A 70 4.88 -4.32 -3.53
CA LYS A 70 3.68 -5.05 -3.08
C LYS A 70 2.41 -4.17 -3.06
N GLY A 71 2.52 -2.86 -3.33
CA GLY A 71 1.41 -1.93 -3.30
C GLY A 71 0.88 -1.63 -1.89
N LEU A 72 1.69 -1.84 -0.85
CA LEU A 72 1.30 -1.60 0.55
C LEU A 72 1.77 -0.24 1.07
N VAL A 73 2.84 0.29 0.48
CA VAL A 73 3.47 1.55 0.86
C VAL A 73 3.63 2.41 -0.39
N ARG A 74 3.60 3.73 -0.23
CA ARG A 74 3.87 4.69 -1.30
C ARG A 74 4.96 5.66 -0.87
N GLN A 75 5.92 5.91 -1.76
CA GLN A 75 6.85 7.03 -1.60
C GLN A 75 6.26 8.34 -2.15
N SER A 76 6.54 9.43 -1.46
CA SER A 76 6.27 10.80 -1.87
C SER A 76 7.55 11.64 -1.81
N ASP A 77 7.49 12.86 -2.35
CA ASP A 77 8.65 13.74 -2.46
C ASP A 77 9.36 13.97 -1.11
N GLY A 78 10.68 14.20 -1.20
CA GLY A 78 11.49 14.42 -0.01
C GLY A 78 11.64 13.19 0.89
N LYS A 79 11.59 11.96 0.34
CA LYS A 79 11.81 10.68 1.08
C LYS A 79 10.78 10.42 2.19
N HIS A 80 9.53 10.76 1.92
CA HIS A 80 8.42 10.46 2.82
C HIS A 80 7.67 9.21 2.37
N PHE A 81 7.26 8.37 3.32
CA PHE A 81 6.56 7.11 3.07
C PHE A 81 5.26 7.04 3.87
N SER A 82 4.19 6.53 3.27
CA SER A 82 2.89 6.27 3.91
C SER A 82 2.32 4.93 3.47
N LEU A 83 1.33 4.41 4.21
CA LEU A 83 0.53 3.28 3.76
C LEU A 83 -0.30 3.66 2.51
N HIS A 84 -0.54 2.68 1.63
CA HIS A 84 -1.34 2.87 0.43
C HIS A 84 -2.85 2.95 0.71
#